data_AF-A0A2Z1TKX5-F1
#
_entry.id   AF-A0A2Z1TKX5-F1
#
_cell.length_a   1.000
_cell.length_b   1.000
_cell.length_c   1.000
_cell.angle_alpha   90.00
_cell.angle_beta   90.00
_cell.angle_gamma   90.00
#
_symmetry.space_group_name_H-M   'P 1'
#
loop_
_entity.id
_entity.type
_entity.pdbx_description
1 polymer ?
#
loop_
_entity_poly.entity_id
_entity_poly.type
_entity_poly.pdbx_seq_one_letter_code
_entity_poly.pdbx_strand_id
1 'polypeptide(L)'
;TYEQQVMEFAEVIVPDPIIIRLKREEESLENIKQYYVLCGDQEAKYNSIANIYGGITVGQAIIFCHTKKTASWLAGKMTRDGHSVALLSGELTVEQRIAVLDRFRQGVEKVLITTNVLSRGIDVEAVTIVVN
;
A
#
# COMPACT_ATOMS: atom_id res chain seq x y z
N THR A 1 -12.12 4.64 18.35
CA THR A 1 -10.86 4.94 19.06
C THR A 1 -11.19 5.18 20.53
N TYR A 2 -10.29 4.85 21.45
CA TYR A 2 -10.50 5.01 22.91
C TYR A 2 -9.81 6.27 23.45
N GLU A 3 -9.61 7.28 22.60
CA GLU A 3 -9.07 8.57 23.01
C GLU A 3 -9.94 9.21 24.09
N GLN A 4 -9.30 9.86 25.05
CA GLN A 4 -9.95 10.39 26.24
C GLN A 4 -11.11 11.36 25.89
N GLN A 5 -10.92 12.23 24.90
CA GLN A 5 -11.95 13.16 24.43
C GLN A 5 -13.21 12.45 23.90
N VAL A 6 -13.05 11.28 23.27
CA VAL A 6 -14.18 10.50 22.74
C VAL A 6 -14.94 9.81 23.86
N MET A 7 -14.23 9.34 24.89
CA MET A 7 -14.85 8.71 26.06
C MET A 7 -15.58 9.72 26.94
N GLU A 8 -14.99 10.89 27.19
CA GLU A 8 -15.63 11.98 27.94
C GLU A 8 -16.92 12.45 27.25
N PHE A 9 -16.92 12.57 25.92
CA PHE A 9 -18.13 12.89 25.17
C PHE A 9 -19.22 11.80 25.29
N ALA A 10 -18.83 10.52 25.23
CA ALA A 10 -19.76 9.41 25.33
C ALA A 10 -20.45 9.34 26.70
N GLU A 11 -19.71 9.63 27.78
CA GLU A 11 -20.23 9.66 29.16
C GLU A 11 -21.26 10.77 29.39
N VAL A 12 -21.11 11.91 28.71
CA VAL A 12 -22.09 13.02 28.78
C VAL A 12 -23.41 12.64 28.11
N ILE A 13 -23.36 11.83 27.05
CA ILE A 13 -24.55 11.47 26.25
C ILE A 13 -25.31 10.27 26.85
N VAL A 14 -24.59 9.29 27.40
CA VAL A 14 -25.19 8.06 27.92
C VAL A 14 -24.83 7.90 29.40
N PRO A 15 -25.72 8.29 30.32
CA PRO A 15 -25.53 8.01 31.75
C PRO A 15 -25.70 6.52 32.05
N ASP A 16 -24.82 5.98 32.88
CA ASP A 16 -24.71 4.55 33.28
C ASP A 16 -24.62 3.54 32.11
N PRO A 17 -23.59 3.66 31.23
CA PRO A 17 -23.47 2.79 30.07
C PRO A 17 -22.84 1.43 30.41
N ILE A 18 -23.30 0.38 29.74
CA ILE A 18 -22.54 -0.88 29.65
C ILE A 18 -21.42 -0.68 28.62
N ILE A 19 -20.17 -0.79 29.07
CA ILE A 19 -18.99 -0.56 28.24
C ILE A 19 -18.44 -1.90 27.73
N ILE A 20 -18.42 -2.09 26.42
CA ILE A 20 -17.78 -3.24 25.75
C ILE A 20 -16.50 -2.74 25.07
N ARG A 21 -15.34 -3.27 25.45
CA ARG A 21 -14.03 -2.91 24.86
C ARG A 21 -13.37 -4.14 24.28
N LEU A 22 -12.94 -4.04 23.03
CA LEU A 22 -11.99 -4.96 22.40
C LEU A 22 -10.60 -4.32 22.44
N LYS A 23 -9.62 -5.04 23.00
CA LYS A 23 -8.22 -4.60 22.99
C LYS A 23 -7.79 -4.52 21.52
N ARG A 24 -7.13 -3.42 21.15
CA ARG A 24 -6.57 -3.31 19.80
C ARG A 24 -5.50 -4.39 19.66
N GLU A 25 -5.62 -5.25 18.66
CA GLU A 25 -4.49 -6.10 18.29
C GLU A 25 -3.33 -5.19 17.92
N GLU A 26 -2.25 -5.29 18.69
CA GLU A 26 -0.96 -4.75 18.28
C GLU A 26 -0.42 -5.74 17.26
N GLU A 27 -0.56 -5.44 15.96
CA GLU A 27 0.13 -6.18 14.92
C GLU A 27 1.63 -5.95 15.10
N SER A 28 2.30 -6.84 15.82
CA SER A 28 3.75 -6.82 15.94
C SER A 28 4.36 -7.22 14.60
N LEU A 29 5.19 -6.34 14.03
CA LEU A 29 5.87 -6.54 12.73
C LEU A 29 6.96 -7.64 12.76
N GLU A 30 6.90 -8.59 13.70
CA GLU A 30 7.96 -9.60 13.94
C GLU A 30 8.31 -10.42 12.70
N ASN A 31 7.33 -10.61 11.81
CA ASN A 31 7.48 -11.37 10.57
C ASN A 31 7.86 -10.50 9.35
N ILE A 32 8.01 -9.18 9.51
CA ILE A 32 8.31 -8.24 8.42
C ILE A 32 9.76 -7.79 8.53
N LYS A 33 10.58 -8.24 7.58
CA LYS A 33 11.96 -7.77 7.45
C LYS A 33 11.99 -6.44 6.70
N GLN A 34 12.50 -5.41 7.36
CA GLN A 34 12.58 -4.06 6.80
C GLN A 34 14.01 -3.77 6.36
N TYR A 35 14.14 -3.18 5.17
CA TYR A 35 15.42 -2.80 4.57
C TYR A 35 15.30 -1.40 3.98
N TYR A 36 16.44 -0.73 3.80
CA TYR A 36 16.51 0.53 3.08
C TYR A 36 17.69 0.51 2.10
N VAL A 37 17.56 1.26 1.01
CA VAL A 37 18.60 1.42 -0.01
C VAL A 37 18.86 2.90 -0.23
N LEU A 38 20.11 3.32 -0.06
CA LEU A 38 20.53 4.68 -0.34
C LEU A 38 20.66 4.88 -1.85
N CYS A 39 19.89 5.83 -2.39
CA CYS A 39 19.87 6.15 -3.81
C CYS A 39 20.19 7.64 -4.00
N GLY A 40 21.11 7.96 -4.91
CA GLY A 40 21.51 9.35 -5.17
C GLY A 40 20.47 10.17 -5.93
N ASP A 41 19.67 9.53 -6.78
CA ASP A 41 18.63 10.17 -7.58
C ASP A 41 17.46 9.22 -7.87
N GLN A 42 16.48 9.69 -8.62
CA GLN A 42 15.27 8.93 -8.99
C GLN A 42 15.58 7.76 -9.94
N GLU A 43 16.62 7.87 -10.76
CA GLU A 43 17.03 6.82 -11.69
C GLU A 43 17.72 5.67 -10.93
N ALA A 44 18.55 6.00 -9.95
CA ALA A 44 19.15 5.06 -9.02
C ALA A 44 18.09 4.31 -8.20
N LYS A 45 17.00 4.98 -7.79
CA LYS A 45 15.85 4.32 -7.13
C LYS A 45 15.21 3.30 -8.06
N TYR A 46 14.97 3.68 -9.32
CA TYR A 46 14.41 2.77 -10.31
C TYR A 46 15.29 1.54 -10.52
N ASN A 47 16.60 1.74 -10.73
CA ASN A 47 17.55 0.66 -10.94
C ASN A 47 17.62 -0.27 -9.72
N SER A 48 17.52 0.29 -8.50
CA SER A 48 17.46 -0.50 -7.27
C SER A 48 16.21 -1.37 -7.22
N ILE A 49 15.05 -0.83 -7.59
CA ILE A 49 13.80 -1.61 -7.68
C ILE A 49 13.95 -2.72 -8.73
N ALA A 50 14.43 -2.40 -9.94
CA ALA A 50 14.62 -3.37 -11.01
C ALA A 50 15.58 -4.51 -10.60
N ASN A 51 16.67 -4.19 -9.90
CA ASN A 51 17.61 -5.17 -9.37
C ASN A 51 16.96 -6.12 -8.34
N ILE A 52 16.07 -5.61 -7.49
CA ILE A 52 15.30 -6.44 -6.54
C ILE A 52 14.42 -7.44 -7.30
N TYR A 53 13.75 -7.01 -8.37
CA TYR A 53 12.96 -7.90 -9.23
C TYR A 53 13.80 -8.92 -9.99
N GLY A 54 15.04 -8.61 -10.35
CA GLY A 54 15.95 -9.54 -11.01
C GLY A 54 16.59 -10.57 -10.07
N GLY A 55 16.74 -10.24 -8.78
CA GLY A 55 17.43 -11.07 -7.80
C GLY A 55 16.54 -11.98 -6.95
N ILE A 56 15.22 -11.77 -6.96
CA ILE A 56 14.27 -12.48 -6.08
C ILE A 56 13.05 -12.88 -6.89
N THR A 57 12.48 -14.06 -6.60
CA THR A 57 11.16 -14.43 -7.10
C THR A 57 10.10 -13.56 -6.43
N VAL A 58 9.71 -12.48 -7.10
CA VAL A 58 8.66 -11.57 -6.61
C VAL A 58 7.30 -12.11 -7.05
N GLY A 59 6.40 -12.37 -6.09
CA GLY A 59 5.02 -12.76 -6.38
C GLY A 59 4.24 -11.58 -6.94
N GLN A 60 3.81 -10.69 -6.04
CA GLN A 60 3.30 -9.37 -6.36
C GLN A 60 3.94 -8.33 -5.45
N ALA A 61 4.01 -7.08 -5.90
CA ALA A 61 4.51 -6.00 -5.06
C ALA A 61 3.65 -4.75 -5.12
N ILE A 62 3.70 -3.98 -4.04
CA ILE A 62 3.09 -2.66 -3.94
C ILE A 62 4.20 -1.62 -3.81
N ILE A 63 4.12 -0.56 -4.61
CA ILE A 63 5.05 0.57 -4.57
C ILE A 63 4.27 1.84 -4.25
N PHE A 64 4.58 2.42 -3.11
CA PHE A 64 4.04 3.72 -2.70
C PHE A 64 4.89 4.84 -3.29
N CYS A 65 4.22 5.84 -3.85
CA CYS A 65 4.85 7.02 -4.41
C CYS A 65 4.31 8.28 -3.71
N HIS A 66 5.20 9.23 -3.44
CA HIS A 66 4.81 10.50 -2.82
C HIS A 66 3.93 11.36 -3.74
N THR A 67 4.23 11.43 -5.04
CA THR A 67 3.49 12.27 -6.00
C THR A 67 2.91 11.45 -7.14
N LYS A 68 1.76 11.91 -7.67
CA LYS A 68 1.12 11.32 -8.85
C LYS A 68 2.04 11.32 -10.06
N LYS A 69 2.81 12.40 -10.25
CA LYS A 69 3.76 12.54 -11.35
C LYS A 69 4.83 11.45 -11.29
N THR A 70 5.39 11.18 -10.11
CA THR A 70 6.36 10.09 -9.90
C THR A 70 5.73 8.73 -10.15
N ALA A 71 4.50 8.51 -9.65
CA ALA A 71 3.77 7.25 -9.85
C ALA A 71 3.52 6.95 -11.34
N SER A 72 3.03 7.93 -12.10
CA SER A 72 2.78 7.78 -13.54
C SER A 72 4.08 7.57 -14.33
N TRP A 73 5.15 8.29 -13.96
CA TRP A 73 6.47 8.10 -14.58
C TRP A 73 6.99 6.68 -14.33
N LEU A 74 6.92 6.21 -13.08
CA LEU A 74 7.40 4.89 -12.69
C LEU A 74 6.60 3.79 -13.38
N ALA A 75 5.26 3.91 -13.41
CA ALA A 75 4.39 3.00 -14.12
C ALA A 75 4.75 2.90 -15.60
N GLY A 76 4.87 4.04 -16.28
CA GLY A 76 5.26 4.06 -17.68
C GLY A 76 6.64 3.46 -17.94
N LYS A 77 7.59 3.66 -17.03
CA LYS A 77 8.94 3.09 -17.15
C LYS A 77 8.94 1.57 -16.95
N MET A 78 8.33 1.08 -15.88
CA MET A 78 8.23 -0.35 -15.61
C MET A 78 7.44 -1.09 -16.71
N THR A 79 6.38 -0.50 -17.24
CA THR A 79 5.64 -1.09 -18.37
C THR A 79 6.49 -1.17 -19.64
N ARG A 80 7.31 -0.16 -19.95
CA ARG A 80 8.25 -0.21 -21.09
C ARG A 80 9.29 -1.31 -20.93
N ASP A 81 9.71 -1.58 -19.71
CA ASP A 81 10.67 -2.64 -19.39
C ASP A 81 9.99 -4.03 -19.31
N GLY A 82 8.69 -4.12 -19.64
CA GLY A 82 7.95 -5.37 -19.78
C GLY A 82 7.20 -5.84 -18.54
N HIS A 83 7.18 -5.05 -17.47
CA HIS A 83 6.44 -5.40 -16.25
C HIS A 83 4.93 -5.17 -16.42
N SER A 84 4.12 -6.10 -15.87
CA SER A 84 2.67 -5.92 -15.75
C SER A 84 2.35 -5.04 -14.54
N VAL A 85 1.93 -3.80 -14.81
CA VAL A 85 1.81 -2.73 -13.80
C VAL A 85 0.40 -2.17 -13.76
N ALA A 86 -0.18 -2.11 -12.57
CA ALA A 86 -1.39 -1.37 -12.22
C ALA A 86 -1.01 -0.02 -11.60
N LEU A 87 -1.65 1.07 -12.06
CA LEU A 87 -1.53 2.39 -11.46
C LEU A 87 -2.84 2.74 -10.76
N LEU A 88 -2.79 3.00 -9.46
CA LEU A 88 -3.93 3.47 -8.68
C LEU A 88 -3.70 4.91 -8.21
N SER A 89 -4.35 5.85 -8.89
CA SER A 89 -4.27 7.28 -8.60
C SER A 89 -5.62 7.83 -8.12
N GLY A 90 -5.58 8.99 -7.46
CA GLY A 90 -6.79 9.63 -6.93
C GLY A 90 -7.80 10.12 -7.97
N GLU A 91 -7.43 10.15 -9.25
CA GLU A 91 -8.32 10.58 -10.36
C GLU A 91 -9.26 9.47 -10.84
N LEU A 92 -8.98 8.22 -10.48
CA LEU A 92 -9.84 7.09 -10.83
C LEU A 92 -11.17 7.17 -10.06
N THR A 93 -12.27 6.89 -10.77
CA THR A 93 -13.58 6.69 -10.14
C THR A 93 -13.56 5.49 -9.22
N VAL A 94 -14.56 5.36 -8.35
CA VAL A 94 -14.64 4.22 -7.41
C VAL A 94 -14.69 2.90 -8.18
N GLU A 95 -15.45 2.83 -9.27
CA GLU A 95 -15.57 1.64 -10.12
C GLU A 95 -14.24 1.28 -10.79
N GLN A 96 -13.53 2.29 -11.29
CA GLN A 96 -12.21 2.09 -11.90
C GLN A 96 -11.17 1.60 -10.89
N ARG A 97 -11.21 2.12 -9.65
CA ARG A 97 -10.34 1.65 -8.56
C ARG A 97 -10.60 0.18 -8.27
N ILE A 98 -11.87 -0.20 -8.09
CA ILE A 98 -12.26 -1.60 -7.83
C ILE A 98 -11.74 -2.50 -8.95
N ALA A 99 -11.96 -2.12 -10.21
CA ALA A 99 -11.48 -2.91 -11.35
C ALA A 99 -9.95 -3.08 -11.38
N VAL A 100 -9.19 -2.04 -11.05
CA VAL A 100 -7.71 -2.13 -10.95
C VAL A 100 -7.31 -3.07 -9.81
N LEU A 101 -7.98 -2.99 -8.66
CA LEU A 101 -7.68 -3.82 -7.50
C LEU A 101 -8.05 -5.29 -7.72
N ASP A 102 -9.14 -5.57 -8.44
CA ASP A 102 -9.55 -6.95 -8.71
C ASP A 102 -8.60 -7.63 -9.69
N ARG A 103 -8.13 -6.93 -10.73
CA ARG A 103 -7.11 -7.48 -11.63
C ARG A 103 -5.78 -7.71 -10.90
N PHE A 104 -5.41 -6.81 -9.98
CA PHE A 104 -4.26 -7.02 -9.11
C PHE A 104 -4.47 -8.24 -8.20
N ARG A 105 -5.62 -8.39 -7.52
CA ARG A 105 -5.93 -9.58 -6.70
C ARG A 105 -5.88 -10.89 -7.49
N GLN A 106 -6.31 -10.86 -8.75
CA GLN A 106 -6.27 -12.02 -9.66
C GLN A 106 -4.86 -12.33 -10.19
N GLY A 107 -3.86 -11.49 -9.89
CA GLY A 107 -2.49 -11.68 -10.33
C GLY A 107 -2.21 -11.29 -11.78
N VAL A 108 -3.14 -10.58 -12.43
CA VAL A 108 -2.99 -10.07 -13.80
C VAL A 108 -1.90 -9.02 -13.85
N GLU A 109 -1.95 -8.05 -12.93
CA GLU A 109 -0.84 -7.13 -12.66
C GLU A 109 0.04 -7.64 -11.52
N LYS A 110 1.35 -7.63 -11.74
CA LYS A 110 2.35 -8.07 -10.75
C LYS A 110 2.79 -6.92 -9.85
N VAL A 111 2.67 -5.69 -10.33
CA VAL A 111 3.11 -4.48 -9.62
C VAL A 111 1.95 -3.52 -9.48
N LEU A 112 1.65 -3.08 -8.27
CA LEU A 112 0.67 -2.03 -7.99
C LEU A 112 1.39 -0.78 -7.51
N ILE A 113 1.29 0.30 -8.30
CA ILE A 113 1.88 1.61 -7.96
C ILE A 113 0.75 2.53 -7.51
N THR A 114 0.90 3.18 -6.36
CA THR A 114 -0.15 4.06 -5.82
C THR A 114 0.39 5.27 -5.06
N THR A 115 -0.43 6.31 -4.97
CA THR A 115 -0.17 7.50 -4.15
C THR A 115 -1.15 7.54 -2.98
N ASN A 116 -0.74 7.12 -1.78
CA ASN A 116 -1.44 7.34 -0.50
C ASN A 116 -2.96 6.97 -0.44
N VAL A 117 -3.49 6.23 -1.42
CA VAL A 117 -4.93 5.93 -1.57
C VAL A 117 -5.31 4.60 -0.92
N LEU A 118 -4.33 3.77 -0.55
CA LEU A 118 -4.54 2.39 -0.13
C LEU A 118 -4.10 2.08 1.30
N SER A 119 -3.94 3.09 2.15
CA SER A 119 -3.36 2.91 3.48
C SER A 119 -4.14 1.96 4.40
N ARG A 120 -5.39 1.57 4.06
CA ARG A 120 -6.16 0.50 4.71
C ARG A 120 -7.11 -0.17 3.70
N GLY A 121 -7.12 -1.50 3.62
CA GLY A 121 -8.23 -2.25 2.99
C GLY A 121 -7.92 -3.09 1.74
N ILE A 122 -6.65 -3.26 1.37
CA ILE A 122 -6.28 -4.30 0.39
C ILE A 122 -5.61 -5.44 1.14
N ASP A 123 -6.32 -6.55 1.22
CA ASP A 123 -5.77 -7.83 1.63
C ASP A 123 -5.45 -8.63 0.35
N VAL A 124 -4.16 -8.87 0.11
CA VAL A 124 -3.64 -9.65 -1.02
C VAL A 124 -2.50 -10.50 -0.49
N GLU A 125 -2.78 -11.78 -0.22
CA GLU A 125 -1.81 -12.75 0.32
C GLU A 125 -0.56 -12.92 -0.55
N ALA A 126 -0.69 -12.70 -1.86
CA ALA A 126 0.40 -12.85 -2.83
C ALA A 126 1.40 -11.68 -2.84
N VAL A 127 1.17 -10.62 -2.05
CA VAL A 127 2.13 -9.51 -1.92
C VAL A 127 3.32 -9.96 -1.08
N THR A 128 4.46 -10.10 -1.73
CA THR A 128 5.70 -10.52 -1.08
C THR A 128 6.61 -9.34 -0.72
N ILE A 129 6.40 -8.18 -1.36
CA ILE A 129 7.25 -7.00 -1.20
C ILE A 129 6.40 -5.73 -1.17
N VAL A 130 6.72 -4.84 -0.24
CA VAL A 130 6.18 -3.47 -0.19
C VAL A 130 7.36 -2.48 -0.27
N VAL A 131 7.30 -1.53 -1.19
CA VAL A 131 8.31 -0.50 -1.42
C VAL A 131 7.70 0.88 -1.12
N ASN A 132 8.44 1.71 -0.39
CA ASN A 132 8.08 3.08 -0.03
C ASN A 132 9.00 4.13 -0.68
#